data_AF-A0A8B8G9Z5-F1
#
_entry.id   AF-A0A8B8G9Z5-F1
#
_cell.length_a   1.000
_cell.length_b   1.000
_cell.length_c   1.000
_cell.angle_alpha   90.00
_cell.angle_beta   90.00
_cell.angle_gamma   90.00
#
_symmetry.space_group_name_H-M   'P 1'
#
loop_
_entity.id
_entity.type
_entity.pdbx_description
1 polymer ?
#
loop_
_entity_poly.entity_id
_entity_poly.type
_entity_poly.pdbx_seq_one_letter_code
_entity_poly.pdbx_strand_id
1 'polypeptide(L)'
;MTKIDVSTILYTLSKYDLSAAFPNLYIAYKVLGTIPVTSASVERSFSKVKLIKTRLRSTMGQERLESLMFLSCERDIKIDYEETITLLGRSSDVLKNALLFK
;
A
#
# COMPACT_ATOMS: atom_id res chain seq x y z
N MET A 1 -26.34 -24.47 1.04
CA MET A 1 -26.13 -23.40 2.04
C MET A 1 -25.28 -22.33 1.38
N THR A 2 -25.92 -21.30 0.82
CA THR A 2 -25.27 -20.28 0.00
C THR A 2 -24.31 -19.47 0.85
N LYS A 3 -23.01 -19.49 0.54
CA LYS A 3 -22.03 -18.59 1.15
C LYS A 3 -22.39 -17.16 0.73
N ILE A 4 -22.93 -16.38 1.66
CA ILE A 4 -23.20 -14.96 1.44
C ILE A 4 -21.87 -14.24 1.62
N ASP A 5 -21.39 -13.62 0.55
CA ASP A 5 -20.15 -12.84 0.56
C ASP A 5 -20.44 -11.35 0.78
N VAL A 6 -19.50 -10.64 1.42
CA VAL A 6 -19.63 -9.22 1.77
C VAL A 6 -19.77 -8.37 0.51
N SER A 7 -19.11 -8.78 -0.58
CA SER A 7 -19.21 -8.17 -1.90
C SER A 7 -20.64 -8.22 -2.46
N THR A 8 -21.31 -9.37 -2.33
CA THR A 8 -22.69 -9.59 -2.77
C THR A 8 -23.68 -8.75 -1.95
N ILE A 9 -23.45 -8.62 -0.64
CA ILE A 9 -24.27 -7.77 0.25
C ILE A 9 -24.12 -6.29 -0.13
N LEU A 10 -22.90 -5.82 -0.38
CA LEU A 10 -22.67 -4.44 -0.81
C LEU A 10 -23.28 -4.15 -2.18
N TYR A 11 -23.21 -5.11 -3.11
CA TYR A 11 -23.83 -5.01 -4.42
C TYR A 11 -25.36 -4.91 -4.33
N THR A 12 -26.01 -5.74 -3.51
CA THR A 12 -27.47 -5.68 -3.34
C THR A 12 -27.91 -4.39 -2.64
N LEU A 13 -27.19 -3.94 -1.61
CA LEU A 13 -27.47 -2.67 -0.92
C LEU A 13 -27.39 -1.46 -1.87
N SER A 14 -26.42 -1.47 -2.78
CA SER A 14 -26.29 -0.43 -3.81
C SER A 14 -27.39 -0.52 -4.87
N LYS A 15 -27.72 -1.73 -5.32
CA LYS A 15 -28.73 -1.98 -6.35
C LYS A 15 -30.15 -1.55 -5.95
N TYR A 16 -30.50 -1.70 -4.68
CA TYR A 16 -31.83 -1.33 -4.16
C TYR A 16 -31.86 0.07 -3.51
N ASP A 17 -30.82 0.88 -3.73
CA ASP A 17 -30.68 2.24 -3.18
C ASP A 17 -30.81 2.33 -1.64
N LEU A 18 -30.56 1.21 -0.96
CA LEU A 18 -30.62 1.09 0.50
C LEU A 18 -29.47 1.81 1.21
N SER A 19 -28.47 2.27 0.44
CA SER A 19 -27.38 3.11 0.92
C SER A 19 -27.90 4.42 1.53
N ALA A 20 -28.95 5.01 0.96
CA ALA A 20 -29.57 6.22 1.48
C ALA A 20 -30.48 5.96 2.69
N ALA A 21 -31.14 4.79 2.72
CA ALA A 21 -32.03 4.40 3.81
C ALA A 21 -31.27 3.96 5.08
N PHE A 22 -30.13 3.29 4.93
CA PHE A 22 -29.31 2.78 6.04
C PHE A 22 -27.81 3.09 5.82
N PRO A 23 -27.39 4.37 5.91
CA PRO A 23 -26.02 4.79 5.63
C PRO A 23 -25.01 4.13 6.57
N ASN A 24 -25.34 4.00 7.86
CA ASN A 24 -24.46 3.38 8.86
C ASN A 24 -24.21 1.89 8.55
N LEU A 25 -25.23 1.17 8.08
CA LEU A 25 -25.10 -0.25 7.74
C LEU A 25 -24.24 -0.43 6.49
N TYR A 26 -24.43 0.43 5.49
CA TYR A 26 -23.61 0.44 4.28
C TYR A 26 -22.13 0.70 4.59
N ILE A 27 -21.84 1.69 5.45
CA ILE A 27 -20.47 1.99 5.89
C ILE A 27 -19.88 0.80 6.66
N ALA A 28 -20.64 0.19 7.56
CA ALA A 28 -20.16 -0.96 8.34
C ALA A 28 -19.74 -2.13 7.45
N TYR A 29 -20.56 -2.50 6.45
CA TYR A 29 -20.21 -3.55 5.50
C TYR A 29 -19.04 -3.18 4.59
N LYS A 30 -18.94 -1.89 4.20
CA LYS A 30 -17.81 -1.39 3.42
C LYS A 30 -16.50 -1.52 4.21
N VAL A 31 -16.50 -1.11 5.47
CA VAL A 31 -15.35 -1.24 6.38
C VAL A 31 -15.00 -2.71 6.59
N LEU A 32 -15.99 -3.57 6.81
CA LEU A 32 -15.79 -5.01 6.99
C LEU A 32 -15.15 -5.65 5.75
N GLY A 33 -15.51 -5.21 4.54
CA GLY A 33 -14.88 -5.65 3.29
C GLY A 33 -13.44 -5.13 3.07
N THR A 34 -13.06 -4.03 3.73
CA THR A 34 -11.70 -3.46 3.63
C THR A 34 -10.74 -4.01 4.68
N ILE A 35 -11.24 -4.48 5.82
CA ILE A 35 -10.40 -5.07 6.86
C ILE A 35 -9.93 -6.45 6.36
N PRO A 36 -8.61 -6.72 6.36
CA PRO A 36 -8.12 -8.05 6.06
C PRO A 36 -8.63 -9.02 7.13
N VAL A 37 -9.53 -9.92 6.75
CA VAL A 37 -10.10 -10.94 7.66
C VAL A 37 -9.06 -11.98 8.07
N THR A 38 -7.96 -12.09 7.32
CA THR A 38 -6.90 -13.08 7.56
C THR A 38 -5.57 -12.44 7.96
N SER A 39 -4.85 -13.12 8.86
CA SER A 39 -3.50 -12.77 9.29
C SER A 39 -2.48 -12.80 8.15
N ALA A 40 -2.78 -13.53 7.06
CA ALA A 40 -1.84 -13.80 5.97
C ALA A 40 -1.31 -12.53 5.29
N SER A 41 -2.14 -11.49 5.12
CA SER A 41 -1.68 -10.22 4.54
C SER A 41 -0.69 -9.51 5.47
N VAL A 42 -0.96 -9.51 6.77
CA VAL A 42 -0.09 -8.92 7.79
C VAL A 42 1.22 -9.70 7.92
N GLU A 43 1.15 -11.03 7.95
CA GLU A 43 2.32 -11.92 7.97
C GLU A 43 3.21 -11.74 6.74
N ARG A 44 2.62 -11.58 5.55
CA ARG A 44 3.37 -11.28 4.33
C ARG A 44 4.13 -9.96 4.45
N SER A 45 3.50 -8.91 4.97
CA SER A 45 4.15 -7.62 5.22
C SER A 45 5.28 -7.73 6.26
N PHE A 46 5.07 -8.42 7.38
CA PHE A 46 6.12 -8.64 8.38
C PHE A 46 7.28 -9.48 7.85
N SER A 47 7.00 -10.46 6.99
CA SER A 47 8.04 -11.24 6.30
C SER A 47 8.92 -10.33 5.43
N LYS A 48 8.34 -9.34 4.74
CA LYS A 48 9.10 -8.32 4.00
C LYS A 48 9.94 -7.44 4.92
N VAL A 49 9.38 -6.95 6.04
CA VAL A 49 10.14 -6.17 7.03
C VAL A 49 11.36 -6.97 7.52
N LYS A 50 11.16 -8.25 7.85
CA LYS A 50 12.22 -9.15 8.30
C LYS A 50 13.30 -9.28 7.23
N LEU A 51 12.94 -9.52 5.98
CA LEU A 51 13.90 -9.61 4.87
C LEU A 51 14.69 -8.31 4.68
N ILE A 52 14.04 -7.14 4.72
CA ILE A 52 14.70 -5.83 4.58
C ILE A 52 15.70 -5.61 5.71
N LYS A 53 15.28 -5.79 6.97
CA LYS A 53 16.14 -5.61 8.15
C LYS A 53 17.29 -6.61 8.19
N THR A 54 17.03 -7.88 7.89
CA THR A 54 18.06 -8.93 7.91
C THR A 54 19.08 -8.75 6.78
N ARG A 55 18.63 -8.46 5.55
CA ARG A 55 19.54 -8.26 4.40
C ARG A 55 20.45 -7.05 4.60
N LEU A 56 19.92 -5.96 5.17
CA LEU A 56 20.67 -4.72 5.36
C LEU A 56 21.40 -4.64 6.71
N ARG A 57 21.30 -5.66 7.57
CA ARG A 57 21.96 -5.76 8.90
C ARG A 57 22.03 -4.41 9.64
N SER A 58 20.90 -3.70 9.73
CA SER A 58 20.91 -2.25 9.99
C SER A 58 20.22 -1.83 11.27
N THR A 59 20.89 -0.95 12.02
CA THR A 59 20.30 0.08 12.90
C THR A 59 19.67 1.18 12.04
N MET A 60 18.75 0.80 11.15
CA MET A 60 18.13 1.75 10.22
C MET A 60 17.07 2.58 10.93
N GLY A 61 17.05 3.88 10.65
CA GLY A 61 16.01 4.79 11.12
C GLY A 61 14.63 4.41 10.58
N GLN A 62 13.58 4.74 11.34
CA GLN A 62 12.21 4.35 11.03
C GLN A 62 11.72 4.88 9.68
N GLU A 63 12.03 6.13 9.35
CA GLU A 63 11.65 6.78 8.09
C GLU A 63 12.17 6.02 6.86
N ARG A 64 13.44 5.62 6.89
CA ARG A 64 14.05 4.85 5.80
C ARG A 64 13.47 3.45 5.70
N LEU A 65 13.15 2.82 6.84
CA LEU A 65 12.48 1.51 6.85
C LEU A 65 11.10 1.57 6.22
N GLU A 66 10.32 2.57 6.59
CA GLU A 66 8.97 2.79 6.08
C GLU A 66 8.99 3.02 4.56
N SER A 67 9.89 3.88 4.08
CA SER A 67 10.07 4.14 2.65
C SER A 67 10.40 2.86 1.86
N LEU A 68 11.30 2.01 2.39
CA LEU A 68 11.66 0.74 1.75
C LEU A 68 10.53 -0.29 1.80
N MET A 69 9.71 -0.26 2.86
CA MET A 69 8.53 -1.10 2.99
C MET A 69 7.47 -0.73 1.95
N PHE A 70 7.17 0.56 1.77
CA PHE A 70 6.29 1.04 0.71
C PHE A 70 6.76 0.56 -0.66
N LEU A 71 8.03 0.76 -0.99
CA LEU A 71 8.60 0.31 -2.27
C LEU A 71 8.53 -1.22 -2.45
N SER A 72 8.60 -1.99 -1.36
CA SER A 72 8.56 -3.46 -1.39
C SER A 72 7.15 -4.04 -1.46
N CYS A 73 6.16 -3.33 -0.94
CA CYS A 73 4.74 -3.68 -0.98
C CYS A 73 4.12 -3.26 -2.31
N GLU A 74 4.38 -2.03 -2.77
CA GLU A 74 3.78 -1.41 -3.96
C GLU A 74 4.56 -1.69 -5.25
N ARG A 75 5.07 -2.91 -5.41
CA ARG A 75 5.90 -3.28 -6.58
C ARG A 75 5.15 -3.25 -7.92
N ASP A 76 3.82 -3.23 -7.87
CA ASP A 76 2.96 -3.24 -9.04
C ASP A 76 2.77 -1.82 -9.62
N ILE A 77 3.16 -0.78 -8.87
CA ILE A 77 3.16 0.60 -9.33
C ILE A 77 4.38 0.82 -10.24
N LYS A 78 4.12 1.14 -11.51
CA LYS A 78 5.20 1.52 -12.44
C LYS A 78 5.77 2.87 -12.03
N ILE A 79 7.08 2.92 -11.87
CA ILE A 79 7.82 4.14 -11.56
C ILE A 79 8.56 4.55 -12.83
N ASP A 80 8.43 5.82 -13.22
CA ASP A 80 9.30 6.40 -14.24
C ASP A 80 10.67 6.69 -13.63
N TYR A 81 11.66 5.90 -14.03
CA TYR A 81 13.02 5.99 -13.53
C TYR A 81 13.69 7.32 -13.92
N GLU A 82 13.41 7.87 -15.10
CA GLU A 82 14.04 9.11 -15.55
C GLU A 82 13.50 10.31 -14.78
N GLU A 83 12.18 10.34 -14.54
CA GLU A 83 11.57 11.37 -13.70
C GLU A 83 12.10 11.28 -12.26
N THR A 84 12.20 10.09 -11.68
CA THR A 84 12.72 9.94 -10.32
C THR A 84 14.20 10.32 -10.20
N ILE A 85 15.03 9.98 -11.19
CA ILE A 85 16.45 10.37 -11.21
C ILE A 85 16.59 11.89 -11.32
N THR A 86 15.82 12.53 -12.20
CA THR A 86 15.87 13.99 -12.35
C THR A 86 15.39 14.73 -11.10
N LEU A 87 14.35 14.23 -10.44
CA LEU A 87 13.83 14.79 -9.19
C LEU A 87 14.83 14.62 -8.04
N LEU A 88 15.45 13.44 -7.92
CA LEU A 88 16.50 13.18 -6.93
C LEU A 88 17.75 14.03 -7.18
N GLY A 89 18.16 14.16 -8.45
CA GLY A 89 19.27 15.01 -8.86
C GLY A 89 19.07 16.49 -8.52
N ARG A 90 17.82 16.97 -8.52
CA ARG A 90 17.49 18.35 -8.12
C ARG A 90 17.53 18.59 -6.60
N SER A 91 17.53 17.53 -5.78
CA SER A 91 17.50 17.64 -4.31
C SER A 91 18.82 18.18 -3.71
N SER A 92 19.94 17.97 -4.40
CA SER A 92 21.26 18.42 -3.92
C SER A 92 22.17 18.80 -5.08
N ASP A 93 22.95 19.86 -4.93
CA ASP A 93 23.94 20.28 -5.92
C ASP A 93 24.96 19.18 -6.26
N VAL A 94 25.31 18.35 -5.27
CA VAL A 94 26.20 17.19 -5.46
C VAL A 94 25.56 16.15 -6.38
N LEU A 95 24.29 15.83 -6.15
CA LEU A 95 23.54 14.85 -6.94
C LEU A 95 23.21 15.40 -8.33
N LYS A 96 22.98 16.70 -8.45
CA LYS A 96 22.74 17.38 -9.72
C LYS A 96 23.94 17.18 -10.66
N ASN A 97 25.14 17.45 -10.15
CA ASN A 97 26.39 17.29 -10.88
C ASN A 97 26.72 15.83 -11.22
N ALA A 98 26.32 14.88 -10.38
CA ALA A 98 26.61 13.45 -10.60
C ALA A 98 25.59 12.72 -11.49
N LEU A 99 24.31 13.13 -11.45
CA LEU A 99 23.21 12.40 -12.09
C LEU A 99 22.67 13.08 -13.35
N LEU A 100 22.73 14.42 -13.43
CA LEU A 100 22.10 15.18 -14.54
C LEU A 100 23.10 15.72 -15.56
N PHE A 101 24.37 15.86 -15.16
CA PHE A 101 25.44 16.30 -16.04
C PHE A 101 26.38 15.11 -16.26
N LYS A 102 26.33 14.53 -17.46
CA LYS A 102 27.26 13.48 -17.91
C LYS A 102 27.94 13.93 -19.19
#